data_AF-A0A354J455-F1
#
_entry.id   AF-A0A354J455-F1
#
_cell.length_a   1.000
_cell.length_b   1.000
_cell.length_c   1.000
_cell.angle_alpha   90.00
_cell.angle_beta   90.00
_cell.angle_gamma   90.00
#
_symmetry.space_group_name_H-M   'P 1'
#
loop_
_entity.id
_entity.type
_entity.pdbx_description
1 polymer ?
#
loop_
_entity_poly.entity_id
_entity_poly.type
_entity_poly.pdbx_seq_one_letter_code
_entity_poly.pdbx_strand_id
1 'polypeptide(L)' 'MNKKVVTFGEIMLRLAPEGYYRFVQADSYGATYGGGEANVAVSLANYGLDS' A
#
# COMPACT_ATOMS: atom_id res chain seq x y z
N MET A 1 24.98 0.47 11.12
CA MET A 1 23.77 0.05 11.87
C MET A 1 22.57 0.49 11.10
N ASN A 2 21.68 -0.42 10.74
CA ASN A 2 20.41 -0.03 10.14
C ASN A 2 19.50 0.52 11.24
N LYS A 3 18.98 1.74 11.08
CA LYS A 3 18.12 2.34 12.12
C LYS A 3 16.77 1.64 12.07
N LYS A 4 16.39 1.03 13.20
CA LYS A 4 15.07 0.41 13.35
C LYS A 4 13.99 1.48 13.48
N VAL A 5 12.96 1.39 12.65
CA VAL A 5 11.76 2.22 12.68
C VAL A 5 10.56 1.30 12.91
N VAL A 6 9.55 1.78 13.64
CA VAL A 6 8.32 1.03 13.87
C VAL A 6 7.17 1.95 13.52
N THR A 7 6.27 1.48 12.65
CA THR A 7 5.00 2.14 12.36
C THR A 7 3.86 1.34 12.97
N PHE A 8 2.77 2.01 13.31
CA PHE A 8 1.58 1.37 13.84
C PHE A 8 0.35 2.01 13.21
N GLY A 9 -0.46 1.19 12.55
CA GLY A 9 -1.64 1.64 11.82
C GLY A 9 -2.36 0.45 11.20
N GLU A 10 -3.20 0.75 10.22
CA GLU A 10 -3.95 -0.25 9.47
C GLU A 10 -3.44 -0.39 8.04
N ILE A 11 -3.61 -1.58 7.48
CA ILE A 11 -3.42 -1.84 6.05
C ILE A 11 -4.70 -2.43 5.51
N MET A 12 -5.16 -1.88 4.38
CA MET A 12 -6.40 -2.28 3.74
C MET A 12 -6.12 -2.81 2.34
N LEU A 13 -6.93 -3.79 1.92
CA LEU A 13 -7.03 -4.18 0.52
C LEU A 13 -7.76 -3.07 -0.24
N ARG A 14 -7.09 -2.50 -1.23
CA ARG A 14 -7.66 -1.54 -2.18
C ARG A 14 -7.93 -2.26 -3.50
N LEU A 15 -9.21 -2.44 -3.80
CA LEU A 15 -9.69 -2.88 -5.10
C LEU A 15 -10.02 -1.67 -5.97
N ALA A 16 -9.37 -1.57 -7.13
CA ALA A 16 -9.59 -0.48 -8.08
C ALA A 16 -10.03 -1.05 -9.45
N PRO A 17 -11.15 -0.57 -10.03
CA PRO A 17 -11.49 -0.84 -11.42
C PRO A 17 -10.35 -0.46 -12.37
N GLU A 18 -10.09 -1.29 -13.37
CA GLU A 18 -9.12 -0.98 -14.41
C GLU A 18 -9.74 -0.12 -15.53
N GLY A 19 -8.91 0.45 -16.40
CA GLY A 19 -9.37 1.10 -17.63
C GLY A 19 -10.32 2.30 -17.46
N TYR A 20 -10.31 2.97 -16.29
CA TYR A 20 -11.23 4.06 -15.93
C TYR A 20 -12.71 3.64 -15.84
N TYR A 21 -13.00 2.34 -15.73
CA TYR A 21 -14.36 1.87 -15.49
C TYR A 21 -14.87 2.30 -14.12
N ARG A 22 -16.19 2.47 -14.01
CA ARG A 22 -16.86 2.52 -12.71
C ARG A 22 -16.97 1.11 -12.13
N PHE A 23 -17.12 0.98 -10.82
CA PHE A 23 -17.27 -0.31 -10.14
C PHE A 23 -18.31 -1.23 -10.80
N VAL A 24 -19.49 -0.72 -11.15
CA VAL A 24 -20.56 -1.53 -11.76
C VAL A 24 -20.29 -1.97 -13.20
N GLN A 25 -19.28 -1.39 -13.86
CA GLN A 25 -18.91 -1.70 -15.25
C GLN A 25 -17.71 -2.66 -15.34
N ALA A 26 -17.03 -2.89 -14.21
CA ALA A 26 -15.76 -3.60 -14.20
C ALA A 26 -15.97 -5.08 -13.87
N ASP A 27 -15.46 -5.95 -14.75
CA ASP A 27 -15.44 -7.41 -14.57
C ASP A 27 -14.18 -7.88 -13.83
N SER A 28 -13.19 -6.99 -13.67
CA SER A 28 -11.93 -7.23 -12.96
C SER A 28 -11.51 -6.03 -12.12
N TYR A 29 -10.70 -6.31 -11.10
CA TYR A 29 -10.16 -5.31 -10.19
C TYR A 29 -8.67 -5.54 -9.97
N GLY A 30 -7.90 -4.46 -10.04
CA GLY A 30 -6.54 -4.45 -9.55
C GLY A 30 -6.55 -4.49 -8.02
N ALA A 31 -5.88 -5.49 -7.44
CA ALA A 31 -5.73 -5.65 -6.00
C ALA A 31 -4.38 -5.09 -5.55
N THR A 32 -4.41 -4.10 -4.66
CA THR A 32 -3.22 -3.55 -4.01
C THR A 32 -3.47 -3.42 -2.52
N TYR A 33 -2.42 -3.41 -1.71
CA TYR A 33 -2.53 -3.07 -0.30
C TYR A 33 -2.07 -1.63 -0.08
N GLY A 34 -2.80 -0.89 0.76
CA GLY A 34 -2.46 0.49 1.08
C GLY A 34 -2.82 0.82 2.52
N GLY A 35 -2.06 1.72 3.10
CA GLY A 35 -2.26 2.27 4.45
C GLY A 35 -1.25 3.40 4.65
N GLY A 36 -1.60 4.45 5.37
CA GLY A 36 -0.73 5.63 5.52
C GLY A 36 0.62 5.24 6.12
N GLU A 37 0.57 4.50 7.21
CA GLU A 37 1.73 4.02 7.97
C GLU A 37 2.50 2.93 7.21
N ALA A 38 1.78 2.04 6.51
CA ALA A 38 2.39 1.00 5.69
C ALA A 38 3.18 1.59 4.50
N ASN A 39 2.63 2.60 3.82
CA ASN A 39 3.30 3.27 2.70
C ASN A 39 4.58 4.00 3.15
N VAL A 40 4.55 4.61 4.34
CA VAL A 40 5.75 5.24 4.94
C VAL A 40 6.80 4.17 5.28
N ALA A 41 6.42 3.06 5.92
CA ALA A 41 7.34 1.97 6.24
C ALA A 41 8.00 1.40 4.96
N VAL A 42 7.22 1.09 3.93
CA VAL A 42 7.75 0.61 2.64
C VAL A 42 8.72 1.62 2.01
N SER A 43 8.41 2.92 2.11
CA SER A 43 9.30 3.98 1.58
C SER A 43 10.63 4.04 2.34
N LEU A 44 10.62 3.90 3.66
CA LEU A 44 11.83 3.86 4.47
C LEU A 44 12.67 2.62 4.18
N ALA A 45 12.03 1.46 4.00
CA ALA A 45 12.69 0.23 3.58
C ALA A 45 13.37 0.38 2.20
N ASN A 46 12.74 1.08 1.26
CA ASN A 46 13.35 1.40 -0.05
C ASN A 46 14.60 2.31 0.06
N TYR A 47 14.70 3.11 1.12
CA TYR A 47 15.91 3.89 1.45
C TYR A 47 16.94 3.10 2.26
N GLY A 48 16.71 1.79 2.45
CA GLY A 48 17.62 0.87 3.11
C GLY A 48 17.50 0.85 4.63
N LEU A 49 16.47 1.48 5.23
CA LEU A 49 16.20 1.42 6.68
C LEU A 49 15.53 0.10 7.08
N ASP A 50 15.61 -0.27 8.35
CA ASP A 50 14.90 -1.43 8.93
C ASP A 50 13.58 -0.93 9.52
N SER A 51 12.50 -0.98 8.75
CA SER A 51 11.22 -0.32 9.06
C SER A 51 10.02 -1.20 8.79
#